data_AF-A0A0D5NHY0-F1
#
_entry.id   AF-A0A0D5NHY0-F1
#
_cell.length_a   1.000
_cell.length_b   1.000
_cell.length_c   1.000
_cell.angle_alpha   90.00
_cell.angle_beta   90.00
_cell.angle_gamma   90.00
#
_symmetry.space_group_name_H-M   'P 1'
#
loop_
_entity.id
_entity.type
_entity.pdbx_description
1 polymer ?
#
loop_
_entity_poly.entity_id
_entity_poly.type
_entity_poly.pdbx_seq_one_letter_code
_entity_poly.pdbx_strand_id
1 'polypeptide(L)'
;MEEQGTGKEPEKKGKRSLSLNVVSSKEHKGFGAGTIDLSQVSSVIIDGDSAYIDVGAMHAKSKVERGIKFSPNKEDVPNGRPCWIVWVAVDRNEEGSYYAGATACAMLIDTEAKRGWKILADHVNKLDYSIKRRYMLGELGPSEKAALRKLLVEHNAEWWDHSPDALKTALDA
;
A
#
# COMPACT_ATOMS: atom_id res chain seq x y z
N MET A 1 39.19 61.28 -42.63
CA MET A 1 39.60 60.30 -43.65
C MET A 1 39.90 59.03 -42.89
N GLU A 2 39.07 58.00 -43.12
CA GLU A 2 39.30 56.57 -42.79
C GLU A 2 39.34 56.20 -41.28
N GLU A 3 38.70 55.15 -40.73
CA GLU A 3 37.93 54.01 -41.24
C GLU A 3 37.17 53.31 -40.08
N GLN A 4 35.99 52.75 -40.39
CA GLN A 4 35.43 51.41 -40.03
C GLN A 4 35.90 50.73 -38.72
N GLY A 5 35.09 50.11 -37.86
CA GLY A 5 33.87 49.32 -38.09
C GLY A 5 34.05 47.89 -37.57
N THR A 6 33.20 47.49 -36.61
CA THR A 6 32.91 46.12 -36.10
C THR A 6 33.85 45.47 -35.07
N GLY A 7 33.27 45.12 -33.91
CA GLY A 7 33.87 44.27 -32.88
C GLY A 7 32.76 43.62 -32.05
N LYS A 8 32.68 42.29 -32.12
CA LYS A 8 31.62 41.38 -31.68
C LYS A 8 31.32 41.38 -30.16
N GLU A 9 30.05 41.09 -29.87
CA GLU A 9 29.42 40.79 -28.56
C GLU A 9 30.03 39.59 -27.82
N PRO A 10 29.98 39.55 -26.46
CA PRO A 10 30.09 38.32 -25.70
C PRO A 10 28.71 37.77 -25.26
N GLU A 11 28.50 36.49 -25.58
CA GLU A 11 27.34 35.64 -25.28
C GLU A 11 26.99 35.56 -23.77
N LYS A 12 25.74 35.92 -23.41
CA LYS A 12 25.15 35.62 -22.10
C LYS A 12 24.49 34.24 -22.11
N LYS A 13 25.15 33.25 -21.51
CA LYS A 13 24.55 31.93 -21.18
C LYS A 13 23.49 32.08 -20.08
N GLY A 14 22.22 31.98 -20.47
CA GLY A 14 21.08 31.88 -19.56
C GLY A 14 21.14 30.60 -18.72
N LYS A 15 21.00 30.74 -17.40
CA LYS A 15 20.72 29.62 -16.49
C LYS A 15 19.25 29.66 -16.07
N ARG A 16 18.65 28.49 -16.19
CA ARG A 16 17.22 28.19 -16.26
C ARG A 16 16.49 28.46 -14.94
N SER A 17 15.29 29.01 -15.07
CA SER A 17 14.24 29.05 -14.05
C SER A 17 13.88 27.62 -13.62
N LEU A 18 14.07 27.29 -12.35
CA LEU A 18 13.55 26.08 -11.72
C LEU A 18 12.13 26.35 -11.22
N SER A 19 11.17 26.24 -12.13
CA SER A 19 9.75 26.15 -11.79
C SER A 19 9.42 24.68 -11.56
N LEU A 20 9.48 24.20 -10.32
CA LEU A 20 9.07 22.84 -9.98
C LEU A 20 7.54 22.80 -9.80
N ASN A 21 6.82 22.68 -10.92
CA ASN A 21 5.39 22.40 -10.91
C ASN A 21 5.21 20.89 -10.71
N VAL A 22 5.09 20.44 -9.47
CA VAL A 22 4.78 19.04 -9.15
C VAL A 22 3.26 18.87 -9.18
N VAL A 23 2.74 18.67 -10.38
CA VAL A 23 1.50 17.93 -10.59
C VAL A 23 1.78 16.95 -11.72
N SER A 24 2.07 15.70 -11.39
CA SER A 24 2.04 14.63 -12.37
C SER A 24 1.35 13.43 -11.76
N SER A 25 0.03 13.41 -11.97
CA SER A 25 -0.71 12.18 -12.16
C SER A 25 -0.05 11.44 -13.32
N LYS A 26 0.82 10.49 -13.01
CA LYS A 26 1.41 9.59 -14.00
C LYS A 26 1.36 8.18 -13.44
N GLU A 27 0.43 7.41 -13.99
CA GLU A 27 0.47 5.96 -14.02
C GLU A 27 1.90 5.51 -14.30
N HIS A 28 2.48 4.83 -13.31
CA HIS A 28 3.83 4.31 -13.42
C HIS A 28 3.76 2.91 -14.05
N LYS A 29 3.90 2.88 -15.38
CA LYS A 29 4.26 1.67 -16.12
C LYS A 29 5.73 1.34 -15.85
N GLY A 30 5.98 0.26 -15.12
CA GLY A 30 7.14 -0.61 -15.35
C GLY A 30 8.03 -0.87 -14.15
N PHE A 31 7.90 -2.08 -13.57
CA PHE A 31 9.02 -3.02 -13.46
C PHE A 31 8.48 -4.44 -13.19
N GLY A 32 8.72 -5.38 -14.14
CA GLY A 32 8.58 -6.83 -13.91
C GLY A 32 7.25 -7.47 -14.33
N ALA A 33 7.36 -8.55 -15.10
CA ALA A 33 6.37 -9.56 -15.51
C ALA A 33 4.91 -9.44 -14.99
N GLY A 34 3.99 -9.17 -15.91
CA GLY A 34 2.54 -9.15 -15.66
C GLY A 34 2.11 -7.80 -15.12
N THR A 35 1.29 -7.06 -15.86
CA THR A 35 0.64 -5.85 -15.36
C THR A 35 -0.24 -6.25 -14.18
N ILE A 36 0.28 -6.09 -12.96
CA ILE A 36 -0.48 -6.29 -11.74
C ILE A 36 -1.55 -5.19 -11.74
N ASP A 37 -2.80 -5.58 -11.94
CA ASP A 37 -3.92 -4.65 -11.88
C ASP A 37 -4.18 -4.27 -10.42
N LEU A 38 -3.59 -3.15 -10.04
CA LEU A 38 -3.68 -2.57 -8.70
C LEU A 38 -5.06 -1.93 -8.45
N SER A 39 -5.93 -1.86 -9.45
CA SER A 39 -7.26 -1.24 -9.32
C SER A 39 -8.24 -2.11 -8.54
N GLN A 40 -7.99 -3.43 -8.52
CA GLN A 40 -8.82 -4.42 -7.87
C GLN A 40 -8.30 -4.86 -6.49
N VAL A 41 -7.25 -4.22 -5.97
CA VAL A 41 -6.71 -4.52 -4.63
C VAL A 41 -6.85 -3.31 -3.71
N SER A 42 -7.36 -3.56 -2.51
CA SER A 42 -7.47 -2.58 -1.44
C SER A 42 -6.52 -2.96 -0.30
N SER A 43 -5.94 -1.93 0.34
CA SER A 43 -5.16 -2.11 1.56
C SER A 43 -6.05 -1.85 2.77
N VAL A 44 -6.10 -2.83 3.66
CA VAL A 44 -6.73 -2.74 4.96
C VAL A 44 -5.64 -2.71 6.00
N ILE A 45 -5.74 -1.82 6.97
CA ILE A 45 -4.85 -1.79 8.13
C ILE A 45 -5.62 -2.26 9.35
N ILE A 46 -4.98 -3.10 10.14
CA ILE A 46 -5.48 -3.57 11.43
C ILE A 46 -4.50 -3.09 12.51
N ASP A 47 -5.01 -2.35 13.49
CA ASP A 47 -4.28 -1.85 14.64
C ASP A 47 -5.08 -2.23 15.90
N GLY A 48 -4.61 -3.25 16.63
CA GLY A 48 -5.39 -3.90 17.69
C GLY A 48 -6.72 -4.47 17.17
N ASP A 49 -7.82 -4.12 17.83
CA ASP A 49 -9.17 -4.58 17.47
C ASP A 49 -9.85 -3.73 16.38
N SER A 50 -9.14 -2.76 15.79
CA SER A 50 -9.68 -1.85 14.77
C SER A 50 -9.12 -2.15 13.40
N ALA A 51 -10.00 -2.42 12.43
CA ALA A 51 -9.65 -2.57 11.02
C ALA A 51 -10.26 -1.44 10.18
N TYR A 52 -9.51 -0.88 9.24
CA TYR A 52 -10.00 0.16 8.34
C TYR A 52 -9.30 0.11 6.98
N ILE A 53 -10.03 0.49 5.93
CA ILE A 53 -9.45 0.61 4.58
C ILE A 53 -8.60 1.87 4.53
N ASP A 54 -7.33 1.73 4.14
CA ASP A 54 -6.39 2.85 4.03
C ASP A 54 -5.77 2.85 2.64
N VAL A 55 -6.38 3.58 1.71
CA VAL A 55 -5.88 3.80 0.34
C VAL A 55 -4.48 4.45 0.35
N GLY A 56 -4.09 5.07 1.46
CA GLY A 56 -2.75 5.64 1.66
C GLY A 56 -1.65 4.59 1.86
N ALA A 57 -1.98 3.35 2.25
CA ALA A 57 -0.99 2.30 2.53
C ALA A 57 -0.27 1.87 1.24
N MET A 58 -0.98 1.94 0.11
CA MET A 58 -0.41 1.72 -1.22
C MET A 58 0.73 2.69 -1.55
N HIS A 59 0.75 3.86 -0.92
CA HIS A 59 1.76 4.90 -1.13
C HIS A 59 2.62 5.20 0.11
N ALA A 60 2.59 4.33 1.14
CA ALA A 60 3.25 4.55 2.43
C ALA A 60 2.83 5.85 3.14
N LYS A 61 1.56 6.26 2.99
CA LYS A 61 0.98 7.48 3.55
C LYS A 61 -0.12 7.21 4.59
N SER A 62 -0.30 5.97 5.01
CA SER A 62 -1.33 5.62 5.98
C SER A 62 -1.17 6.36 7.30
N LYS A 63 -2.28 6.52 8.03
CA LYS A 63 -2.26 7.19 9.34
C LYS A 63 -1.25 6.57 10.30
N VAL A 64 -1.09 5.25 10.27
CA VAL A 64 -0.14 4.50 11.11
C VAL A 64 1.30 4.57 10.60
N GLU A 65 1.51 4.85 9.31
CA GLU A 65 2.85 4.97 8.72
C GLU A 65 3.38 6.41 8.74
N ARG A 66 2.48 7.39 8.89
CA ARG A 66 2.82 8.81 8.79
C ARG A 66 3.74 9.24 9.94
N GLY A 67 4.95 9.64 9.59
CA GLY A 67 5.96 10.10 10.55
C GLY A 67 6.75 8.96 11.20
N ILE A 68 6.58 7.73 10.71
CA ILE A 68 7.30 6.55 11.16
C ILE A 68 8.43 6.23 10.17
N LYS A 69 9.64 6.01 10.68
CA LYS A 69 10.77 5.54 9.88
C LYS A 69 10.85 4.02 9.93
N PHE A 70 10.56 3.37 8.80
CA PHE A 70 10.62 1.92 8.68
C PHE A 70 12.07 1.40 8.56
N SER A 71 12.37 0.35 9.31
CA SER A 71 13.62 -0.42 9.28
C SER A 71 13.31 -1.90 9.02
N PRO A 72 14.17 -2.63 8.31
CA PRO A 72 14.05 -4.09 8.22
C PRO A 72 14.48 -4.80 9.53
N ASN A 73 15.13 -4.10 10.46
CA ASN A 73 15.55 -4.68 11.75
C ASN A 73 14.46 -4.50 12.80
N LYS A 74 14.01 -5.60 13.39
CA LYS A 74 12.97 -5.58 14.43
C LYS A 74 13.47 -4.89 15.71
N GLU A 75 14.78 -4.94 15.96
CA GLU A 75 15.46 -4.34 17.12
C GLU A 75 15.37 -2.80 17.15
N ASP A 76 15.17 -2.15 15.99
CA ASP A 76 14.96 -0.70 15.90
C ASP A 76 13.59 -0.26 16.49
N VAL A 77 12.75 -1.21 16.89
CA VAL A 77 11.36 -0.98 17.31
C VAL A 77 11.11 -1.63 18.69
N PRO A 78 11.76 -1.13 19.75
CA PRO A 78 11.77 -1.78 21.06
C PRO A 78 10.38 -1.84 21.71
N ASN A 79 9.51 -0.85 21.48
CA ASN A 79 8.13 -0.81 21.97
C ASN A 79 7.11 -0.89 20.82
N GLY A 80 7.45 -1.63 19.77
CA GLY A 80 6.59 -1.77 18.61
C GLY A 80 5.29 -2.48 18.92
N ARG A 81 4.16 -1.80 18.76
CA ARG A 81 2.87 -2.47 18.78
C ARG A 81 2.68 -3.26 17.48
N PRO A 82 2.09 -4.47 17.54
CA PRO A 82 1.77 -5.23 16.35
C PRO A 82 0.65 -4.53 15.58
N CYS A 83 0.91 -4.28 14.30
CA CYS A 83 -0.11 -3.87 13.35
C CYS A 83 -0.03 -4.77 12.13
N TRP A 84 -1.11 -4.84 11.37
CA TRP A 84 -1.18 -5.68 10.18
C TRP A 84 -1.61 -4.87 8.98
N ILE A 85 -1.04 -5.20 7.83
CA ILE A 85 -1.52 -4.74 6.53
C ILE A 85 -2.11 -5.95 5.82
N VAL A 86 -3.39 -5.88 5.48
CA VAL A 86 -4.10 -6.91 4.75
C VAL A 86 -4.40 -6.41 3.35
N TRP A 87 -3.89 -7.13 2.35
CA TRP A 87 -4.21 -6.88 0.95
C TRP A 87 -5.46 -7.67 0.59
N VAL A 88 -6.52 -6.97 0.24
CA VAL A 88 -7.80 -7.55 -0.13
C VAL A 88 -8.02 -7.34 -1.62
N ALA A 89 -7.98 -8.43 -2.38
CA ALA A 89 -8.31 -8.42 -3.80
C ALA A 89 -9.80 -8.67 -3.99
N VAL A 90 -10.43 -7.87 -4.85
CA VAL A 90 -11.81 -8.00 -5.28
C VAL A 90 -11.81 -8.54 -6.70
N ASP A 91 -12.74 -9.43 -7.00
CA ASP A 91 -12.95 -9.95 -8.34
C ASP A 91 -14.45 -9.89 -8.66
N ARG A 92 -14.83 -10.18 -9.89
CA ARG A 92 -16.22 -10.09 -10.34
C ARG A 92 -16.58 -11.29 -11.20
N ASN A 93 -17.68 -11.94 -10.84
CA ASN A 93 -18.26 -13.04 -11.59
C ASN A 93 -19.68 -12.67 -12.07
N GLU A 94 -20.43 -13.66 -12.54
CA GLU A 94 -21.82 -13.50 -13.02
C GLU A 94 -22.80 -13.07 -11.92
N GLU A 95 -22.51 -13.43 -10.66
CA GLU A 95 -23.35 -13.13 -9.49
C GLU A 95 -23.05 -11.73 -8.92
N GLY A 96 -21.81 -11.24 -9.07
CA GLY A 96 -21.43 -9.90 -8.68
C GLY A 96 -19.96 -9.79 -8.32
N SER A 97 -19.61 -8.72 -7.62
CA SER A 97 -18.27 -8.58 -7.05
C SER A 97 -18.16 -9.36 -5.74
N TYR A 98 -16.98 -9.91 -5.47
CA TYR A 98 -16.69 -10.68 -4.27
C TYR A 98 -15.23 -10.50 -3.86
N TYR A 99 -14.91 -10.70 -2.58
CA TYR A 99 -13.52 -10.74 -2.13
C TYR A 99 -12.89 -12.05 -2.55
N ALA A 100 -11.92 -11.97 -3.46
CA ALA A 100 -11.32 -13.11 -4.13
C ALA A 100 -9.96 -13.52 -3.56
N GLY A 101 -9.30 -12.62 -2.83
CA GLY A 101 -8.04 -12.92 -2.15
C GLY A 101 -7.83 -12.00 -0.97
N ALA A 102 -7.16 -12.50 0.07
CA ALA A 102 -6.85 -11.73 1.26
C ALA A 102 -5.53 -12.22 1.89
N THR A 103 -4.53 -11.36 2.01
CA THR A 103 -3.23 -11.74 2.58
C THR A 103 -2.79 -10.74 3.65
N ALA A 104 -2.38 -11.25 4.81
CA ALA A 104 -1.90 -10.42 5.91
C ALA A 104 -0.36 -10.35 5.93
N CYS A 105 0.14 -9.15 6.23
CA CYS A 105 1.55 -8.83 6.41
C CYS A 105 1.75 -8.23 7.80
N ALA A 106 2.71 -8.77 8.55
CA ALA A 106 3.06 -8.24 9.86
C ALA A 106 3.86 -6.94 9.74
N MET A 107 3.55 -5.98 10.60
CA MET A 107 4.38 -4.82 10.84
C MET A 107 4.41 -4.46 12.33
N LEU A 108 5.46 -3.77 12.76
CA LEU A 108 5.48 -3.15 14.08
C LEU A 108 5.53 -1.64 13.93
N ILE A 109 4.80 -0.95 14.80
CA ILE A 109 4.79 0.51 14.84
C ILE A 109 5.10 0.96 16.27
N ASP A 110 6.20 1.69 16.43
CA ASP A 110 6.53 2.41 17.65
C ASP A 110 6.31 3.90 17.41
N THR A 111 5.17 4.39 17.88
CA THR A 111 4.77 5.80 17.71
C THR A 111 5.62 6.73 18.58
N GLU A 112 6.11 6.26 19.72
CA GLU A 112 6.94 7.07 20.63
C GLU A 112 8.33 7.27 20.06
N ALA A 113 8.98 6.20 19.59
CA ALA A 113 10.29 6.25 18.94
C ALA A 113 10.21 6.75 17.49
N LYS A 114 9.01 6.87 16.92
CA LYS A 114 8.76 7.13 15.48
C LYS A 114 9.49 6.13 14.58
N ARG A 115 9.55 4.87 15.03
CA ARG A 115 10.20 3.76 14.33
C ARG A 115 9.18 2.70 13.99
N GLY A 116 9.37 2.07 12.84
CA GLY A 116 8.51 1.00 12.38
C GLY A 116 9.35 -0.13 11.83
N TRP A 117 8.81 -1.34 11.88
CA TRP A 117 9.42 -2.50 11.28
C TRP A 117 8.46 -3.08 10.26
N LYS A 118 8.97 -3.29 9.05
CA LYS A 118 8.28 -4.06 8.03
C LYS A 118 9.27 -4.64 7.04
N ILE A 119 8.90 -5.77 6.46
CA ILE A 119 9.66 -6.38 5.37
C ILE A 119 8.96 -6.02 4.06
N LEU A 120 9.58 -5.14 3.26
CA LEU A 120 9.03 -4.69 1.98
C LEU A 120 8.87 -5.84 0.99
N ALA A 121 9.84 -6.77 0.94
CA ALA A 121 9.78 -7.93 0.07
C ALA A 121 8.56 -8.82 0.40
N ASP A 122 8.25 -9.00 1.68
CA ASP A 122 7.07 -9.74 2.11
C ASP A 122 5.78 -9.03 1.69
N HIS A 123 5.68 -7.71 1.90
CA HIS A 123 4.51 -6.93 1.50
C HIS A 123 4.21 -7.04 -0.01
N VAL A 124 5.25 -6.95 -0.85
CA VAL A 124 5.09 -7.07 -2.31
C VAL A 124 4.66 -8.49 -2.71
N ASN A 125 5.27 -9.53 -2.10
CA ASN A 125 4.89 -10.92 -2.36
C ASN A 125 3.46 -11.22 -1.92
N LYS A 126 3.05 -10.73 -0.74
CA LYS A 126 1.70 -10.91 -0.21
C LYS A 126 0.66 -10.18 -1.06
N LEU A 127 0.99 -8.99 -1.58
CA LEU A 127 0.16 -8.29 -2.55
C LEU A 127 -0.03 -9.13 -3.81
N ASP A 128 1.04 -9.65 -4.41
CA ASP A 128 0.95 -10.58 -5.56
C ASP A 128 0.07 -11.80 -5.25
N TYR A 129 0.22 -12.40 -4.07
CA TYR A 129 -0.59 -13.53 -3.64
C TYR A 129 -2.08 -13.19 -3.47
N SER A 130 -2.41 -12.00 -2.95
CA SER A 130 -3.82 -11.58 -2.87
C SER A 130 -4.45 -11.48 -4.25
N ILE A 131 -3.73 -10.92 -5.23
CA ILE A 131 -4.21 -10.75 -6.60
C ILE A 131 -4.33 -12.09 -7.31
N LYS A 132 -3.49 -13.07 -6.95
CA LYS A 132 -3.62 -14.48 -7.36
C LYS A 132 -4.71 -15.25 -6.61
N ARG A 133 -5.66 -14.55 -5.98
CA ARG A 133 -6.82 -15.13 -5.28
C ARG A 133 -6.45 -16.08 -4.14
N ARG A 134 -5.36 -15.79 -3.43
CA ARG A 134 -4.92 -16.57 -2.26
C ARG A 134 -5.42 -15.96 -0.96
N TYR A 135 -5.69 -16.83 0.00
CA TYR A 135 -6.03 -16.47 1.37
C TYR A 135 -4.86 -16.83 2.30
N MET A 136 -4.18 -15.82 2.84
CA MET A 136 -3.05 -15.97 3.76
C MET A 136 -3.28 -15.10 4.99
N LEU A 137 -4.26 -15.50 5.81
CA LEU A 137 -4.66 -14.79 7.03
C LEU A 137 -4.22 -15.53 8.31
N GLY A 138 -3.40 -16.58 8.17
CA GLY A 138 -2.98 -17.42 9.29
C GLY A 138 -2.08 -16.73 10.31
N GLU A 139 -1.49 -15.59 9.97
CA GLU A 139 -0.69 -14.80 10.92
C GLU A 139 -1.55 -13.89 11.80
N LEU A 140 -2.80 -13.61 11.41
CA LEU A 140 -3.71 -12.79 12.21
C LEU A 140 -4.20 -13.57 13.43
N GLY A 141 -4.26 -12.90 14.58
CA GLY A 141 -4.91 -13.41 15.77
C GLY A 141 -6.45 -13.39 15.68
N PRO A 142 -7.15 -13.97 16.67
CA PRO A 142 -8.61 -14.01 16.69
C PRO A 142 -9.27 -12.62 16.69
N SER A 143 -8.70 -11.67 17.44
CA SER A 143 -9.16 -10.28 17.48
C SER A 143 -9.04 -9.60 16.12
N GLU A 144 -7.90 -9.74 15.46
CA GLU A 144 -7.63 -9.12 14.16
C GLU A 144 -8.48 -9.72 13.05
N LYS A 145 -8.71 -11.04 13.07
CA LYS A 145 -9.64 -11.71 12.16
C LYS A 145 -11.07 -11.24 12.35
N ALA A 146 -11.52 -11.11 13.60
CA ALA A 146 -12.85 -10.56 13.90
C ALA A 146 -13.00 -9.12 13.39
N ALA A 147 -11.98 -8.27 13.60
CA ALA A 147 -11.96 -6.91 13.11
C ALA A 147 -12.01 -6.85 11.56
N LEU A 148 -11.21 -7.68 10.88
CA LEU A 148 -11.19 -7.78 9.43
C LEU A 148 -12.54 -8.26 8.87
N ARG A 149 -13.10 -9.33 9.45
CA ARG A 149 -14.42 -9.84 9.07
C ARG A 149 -15.48 -8.75 9.18
N LYS A 150 -15.50 -8.05 10.31
CA LYS A 150 -16.44 -6.95 10.55
C LYS A 150 -16.30 -5.87 9.48
N LEU A 151 -15.06 -5.43 9.19
CA LEU A 151 -14.80 -4.44 8.16
C LEU A 151 -15.29 -4.88 6.77
N LEU A 152 -15.03 -6.13 6.36
CA LEU A 152 -15.45 -6.63 5.05
C LEU A 152 -16.98 -6.66 4.92
N VAL A 153 -17.68 -7.13 5.95
CA VAL A 153 -19.15 -7.15 5.98
C VAL A 153 -19.73 -5.73 5.99
N GLU A 154 -19.17 -4.82 6.81
CA GLU A 154 -19.61 -3.42 6.86
C GLU A 154 -19.32 -2.66 5.57
N HIS A 155 -18.23 -3.00 4.88
CA HIS A 155 -17.89 -2.39 3.61
C HIS A 155 -18.89 -2.76 2.52
N ASN A 156 -19.15 -4.06 2.34
CA ASN A 156 -20.16 -4.53 1.41
C ASN A 156 -20.64 -5.95 1.76
N ALA A 157 -21.84 -6.04 2.33
CA ALA A 157 -22.43 -7.32 2.74
C ALA A 157 -22.73 -8.25 1.55
N GLU A 158 -23.07 -7.70 0.37
CA GLU A 158 -23.30 -8.52 -0.83
C GLU A 158 -22.00 -9.17 -1.31
N TRP A 159 -20.89 -8.42 -1.30
CA TRP A 159 -19.58 -8.98 -1.68
C TRP A 159 -19.12 -10.05 -0.70
N TRP A 160 -19.40 -9.86 0.58
CA TRP A 160 -19.13 -10.87 1.60
C TRP A 160 -19.96 -12.13 1.40
N ASP A 161 -21.23 -12.00 1.03
CA ASP A 161 -22.11 -13.13 0.78
C ASP A 161 -21.59 -13.97 -0.40
N HIS A 162 -21.23 -13.30 -1.50
CA HIS A 162 -20.66 -13.92 -2.70
C HIS A 162 -19.23 -14.44 -2.52
N SER A 163 -18.53 -14.05 -1.45
CA SER A 163 -17.18 -14.54 -1.19
C SER A 163 -17.14 -16.03 -0.85
N PRO A 164 -16.10 -16.74 -1.30
CA PRO A 164 -15.98 -18.17 -1.08
C PRO A 164 -15.82 -18.52 0.41
N ASP A 165 -16.29 -19.71 0.79
CA ASP A 165 -16.16 -20.23 2.17
C ASP A 165 -14.73 -20.30 2.67
N ALA A 166 -13.75 -20.40 1.76
CA ALA A 166 -12.32 -20.36 2.12
C ALA A 166 -11.95 -19.06 2.86
N LEU A 167 -12.48 -17.90 2.43
CA LEU A 167 -12.26 -16.63 3.12
C LEU A 167 -12.97 -16.63 4.48
N LYS A 168 -14.24 -17.05 4.49
CA LYS A 168 -15.08 -17.07 5.70
C LYS A 168 -14.44 -17.95 6.77
N THR A 169 -13.97 -19.14 6.40
CA THR A 169 -13.26 -20.09 7.28
C THR A 169 -11.93 -19.53 7.75
N ALA A 170 -11.15 -18.87 6.88
CA ALA A 170 -9.87 -18.27 7.26
C ALA A 170 -10.01 -17.18 8.34
N LEU A 171 -11.18 -16.54 8.41
CA LEU A 171 -11.54 -15.49 9.37
C LEU A 171 -12.28 -15.99 10.61
N ASP A 172 -12.80 -17.22 10.60
CA ASP A 172 -13.55 -17.81 11.72
C ASP A 172 -12.65 -18.59 12.70
N ALA A 173 -11.51 -19.10 12.20
CA ALA A 173 -10.51 -19.84 12.97
C ALA A 173 -9.65 -18.96 13.89
#